data_AF-A0A1M5HCC3-F1
#
_entry.id   AF-A0A1M5HCC3-F1
#
_cell.length_a   1.000
_cell.length_b   1.000
_cell.length_c   1.000
_cell.angle_alpha   90.00
_cell.angle_beta   90.00
_cell.angle_gamma   90.00
#
_symmetry.space_group_name_H-M   'P 1'
#
loop_
_entity.id
_entity.type
_entity.pdbx_description
1 polymer ?
#
loop_
_entity_poly.entity_id
_entity_poly.type
_entity_poly.pdbx_seq_one_letter_code
_entity_poly.pdbx_strand_id
1 'polypeptide(L)'
;MKTDTYTKIVLTVIAIALSVIAFQNVNFVTIAKADTTASAPAPLPAATQNAPVDVNITHIDGEKINISRNYNSYNGLPVQIYHNYDK
;
A
#
# COMPACT_ATOMS: atom_id res chain seq x y z
N MET A 1 58.94 15.62 -31.16
CA MET A 1 57.90 14.75 -30.56
C MET A 1 57.41 15.19 -29.18
N LYS A 2 57.94 16.25 -28.55
CA LYS A 2 57.48 16.67 -27.22
C LYS A 2 56.05 17.25 -27.23
N THR A 3 55.71 18.02 -28.26
CA THR A 3 54.40 18.66 -28.48
C THR A 3 53.23 17.67 -28.57
N ASP A 4 53.37 16.54 -29.26
CA ASP A 4 52.32 15.51 -29.34
C ASP A 4 52.00 14.88 -27.99
N THR A 5 52.99 14.75 -27.12
CA THR A 5 52.81 14.16 -25.79
C THR A 5 52.02 15.10 -24.90
N TYR A 6 52.34 16.40 -24.91
CA TYR A 6 51.59 17.40 -24.15
C TYR A 6 50.14 17.52 -24.62
N THR A 7 49.90 17.58 -25.94
CA THR A 7 48.54 17.64 -26.49
C THR A 7 47.73 16.40 -26.12
N LYS A 8 48.32 15.20 -26.20
CA LYS A 8 47.66 13.96 -25.78
C LYS A 8 47.28 13.98 -24.31
N ILE A 9 48.18 14.43 -23.43
CA ILE A 9 47.91 14.51 -21.99
C ILE A 9 46.78 15.50 -21.71
N VAL A 10 46.85 16.70 -22.28
CA VAL A 10 45.82 17.74 -22.12
C VAL A 10 44.46 17.26 -22.60
N LEU A 11 44.41 16.62 -23.77
CA LEU A 11 43.16 16.09 -24.33
C LEU A 11 42.56 14.97 -23.47
N THR A 12 43.42 14.16 -22.84
CA THR A 12 42.99 13.10 -21.92
C THR A 12 42.35 13.70 -20.67
N VAL A 13 42.95 14.74 -20.06
CA VAL A 13 42.40 15.40 -18.88
C VAL A 13 41.05 16.06 -19.18
N ILE A 14 40.93 16.73 -20.33
CA ILE A 14 39.67 17.35 -20.77
C ILE A 14 38.58 16.28 -20.97
N ALA A 15 38.91 15.15 -21.60
CA ALA A 15 37.95 14.06 -21.82
C ALA A 15 37.43 13.47 -20.49
N ILE A 16 38.29 13.32 -19.49
CA ILE A 16 37.89 12.83 -18.15
C ILE A 16 36.97 13.85 -17.48
N ALA A 17 37.34 15.13 -17.47
CA ALA A 17 36.52 16.18 -16.87
C ALA A 17 35.13 16.29 -17.52
N LEU A 18 35.08 16.26 -18.85
CA LEU A 18 33.82 16.27 -19.59
C LEU A 18 32.97 15.03 -19.30
N SER A 19 33.60 13.86 -19.15
CA SER A 19 32.90 12.63 -18.79
C SER A 19 32.26 12.75 -17.41
N VAL A 20 32.99 13.23 -16.41
CA VAL A 20 32.46 13.45 -15.05
C VAL A 20 31.27 14.41 -15.06
N ILE A 21 31.37 15.53 -15.78
CA ILE A 21 30.29 16.52 -15.91
C ILE A 21 29.07 15.93 -16.64
N ALA A 22 29.29 15.11 -17.66
CA ALA A 22 28.21 14.44 -18.38
C ALA A 22 27.45 13.46 -17.47
N PHE A 23 28.15 12.72 -16.61
CA PHE A 23 27.54 11.73 -15.73
C PHE A 23 26.99 12.31 -14.41
N GLN A 24 27.40 13.52 -13.98
CA GLN A 24 26.95 14.10 -12.71
C GLN A 24 25.42 14.32 -12.66
N ASN A 25 24.78 14.54 -13.82
CA ASN A 25 23.34 14.83 -13.91
C ASN A 25 22.53 13.64 -14.47
N VAL A 26 23.18 12.54 -14.82
CA VAL A 26 22.49 11.33 -15.28
C VAL A 26 21.97 10.61 -14.04
N ASN A 27 20.68 10.81 -13.76
CA ASN A 27 19.98 10.06 -12.72
C ASN A 27 19.80 8.62 -13.20
N PHE A 28 20.69 7.72 -12.75
CA PHE A 28 20.58 6.27 -12.99
C PHE A 28 19.45 5.60 -12.20
N VAL A 29 18.81 6.35 -11.29
CA VAL A 29 17.66 5.87 -10.53
C VAL A 29 16.41 6.06 -11.40
N THR A 30 15.81 4.95 -11.81
CA THR A 30 14.44 4.97 -12.34
C THR A 30 13.53 5.48 -11.24
N ILE A 31 13.11 6.75 -11.34
CA ILE A 31 12.13 7.31 -10.42
C ILE A 31 10.82 6.57 -10.69
N ALA A 32 10.41 5.72 -9.75
CA ALA A 32 9.08 5.13 -9.76
C ALA A 32 8.07 6.28 -9.66
N LYS A 33 7.47 6.65 -10.79
CA LYS A 33 6.34 7.59 -10.80
C LYS A 33 5.09 6.81 -10.43
N ALA A 34 4.40 7.27 -9.39
CA ALA A 34 3.03 6.84 -9.14
C ALA A 34 2.18 7.26 -10.34
N ASP A 35 1.48 6.31 -10.94
CA ASP A 35 0.52 6.59 -11.99
C ASP A 35 -0.68 7.33 -11.38
N THR A 36 -0.74 8.64 -11.58
CA THR A 36 -1.85 9.49 -11.12
C THR A 36 -3.04 9.44 -12.07
N THR A 37 -2.97 8.66 -13.15
CA THR A 37 -4.10 8.44 -14.08
C THR A 37 -4.99 7.28 -13.63
N ALA A 38 -4.55 6.50 -12.63
CA ALA A 38 -5.40 5.55 -11.95
C ALA A 38 -6.57 6.31 -11.30
N SER A 39 -7.77 6.06 -11.81
CA SER A 39 -9.01 6.59 -11.24
C SER A 39 -9.05 6.25 -9.75
N ALA A 40 -9.34 7.24 -8.91
CA ALA A 40 -9.54 7.00 -7.49
C ALA A 40 -10.57 5.86 -7.31
N PRO A 41 -10.36 4.94 -6.35
CA PRO A 41 -11.37 3.94 -6.03
C PRO A 41 -12.72 4.65 -5.87
N ALA A 42 -13.77 4.10 -6.49
CA ALA A 42 -15.11 4.66 -6.36
C ALA A 42 -15.40 4.90 -4.88
N PRO A 43 -15.90 6.09 -4.49
CA PRO A 43 -16.27 6.35 -3.11
C PRO A 43 -17.19 5.22 -2.64
N LEU A 44 -16.90 4.65 -1.48
CA LEU A 44 -17.84 3.76 -0.84
C LEU A 44 -19.19 4.50 -0.77
N PRO A 45 -20.30 3.87 -1.18
CA PRO A 45 -21.61 4.50 -1.10
C PRO A 45 -21.82 5.01 0.32
N ALA A 46 -21.88 6.34 0.48
CA ALA A 46 -22.33 6.96 1.71
C ALA A 46 -23.86 6.79 1.76
N ALA A 47 -24.31 5.57 2.04
CA ALA A 47 -25.69 5.33 2.40
C ALA A 47 -25.87 5.88 3.81
N THR A 48 -26.25 7.15 3.92
CA THR A 48 -26.88 7.67 5.12
C THR A 48 -28.16 6.84 5.30
N GLN A 49 -28.11 5.81 6.15
CA GLN A 49 -29.25 4.95 6.40
C GLN A 49 -30.25 5.72 7.26
N ASN A 50 -31.29 6.26 6.64
CA ASN A 50 -32.38 6.97 7.32
C ASN A 50 -33.33 6.03 8.08
N ALA A 51 -33.20 4.70 7.92
CA ALA A 51 -34.04 3.69 8.55
C ALA A 51 -33.19 2.49 9.01
N PRO A 52 -33.64 1.72 10.02
CA PRO A 52 -32.97 0.48 10.43
C PRO A 52 -32.80 -0.48 9.25
N VAL A 53 -31.61 -1.07 9.12
CA VAL A 53 -31.30 -2.06 8.09
C VAL A 53 -31.10 -3.41 8.75
N ASP A 54 -31.85 -4.40 8.28
CA ASP A 54 -31.64 -5.79 8.68
C ASP A 54 -30.34 -6.30 8.04
N VAL A 55 -29.43 -6.79 8.88
CA VAL A 55 -28.13 -7.30 8.46
C VAL A 55 -27.98 -8.77 8.86
N ASN A 56 -27.34 -9.55 7.99
CA ASN A 56 -26.99 -10.94 8.27
C ASN A 56 -25.51 -11.06 8.63
N ILE A 57 -25.20 -11.33 9.89
CA ILE A 57 -23.82 -11.52 10.36
C ILE A 57 -23.40 -12.97 10.10
N THR A 58 -22.38 -13.17 9.25
CA THR A 58 -21.92 -14.50 8.84
C THR A 58 -20.55 -14.89 9.43
N HIS A 59 -19.74 -13.91 9.84
CA HIS A 59 -18.39 -14.12 10.38
C HIS A 59 -18.08 -13.12 11.50
N ILE A 60 -17.27 -13.55 12.49
CA ILE A 60 -16.68 -12.70 13.53
C ILE A 60 -15.20 -13.08 13.66
N ASP A 61 -14.30 -12.09 13.70
CA ASP A 61 -12.86 -12.31 13.82
C ASP A 61 -12.26 -13.26 12.74
N GLY A 62 -12.83 -13.22 11.53
CA GLY A 62 -12.44 -14.11 10.44
C GLY A 62 -12.96 -15.55 10.56
N GLU A 63 -13.64 -15.90 11.65
CA GLU A 63 -14.26 -17.21 11.84
C GLU A 63 -15.73 -17.20 11.39
N LYS A 64 -16.13 -18.25 10.67
CA LYS A 64 -17.53 -18.43 10.23
C LYS A 64 -18.41 -18.79 11.42
N ILE A 65 -19.50 -18.04 11.60
CA ILE A 65 -20.51 -18.36 12.60
C ILE A 65 -21.26 -19.61 12.15
N ASN A 66 -21.17 -20.69 12.93
CA ASN A 66 -21.90 -21.93 12.68
C ASN A 66 -23.04 -22.03 13.69
N ILE A 67 -24.21 -21.51 13.33
CA ILE A 67 -25.40 -21.59 14.17
C ILE A 67 -25.95 -23.02 14.12
N SER A 68 -25.50 -23.87 15.05
CA SER A 68 -26.15 -25.15 15.33
C SER A 68 -27.42 -24.90 16.15
N ARG A 69 -28.52 -25.60 15.84
CA ARG A 69 -29.78 -25.55 16.63
C ARG A 69 -29.62 -26.03 18.08
N ASN A 70 -28.44 -26.56 18.44
CA ASN A 70 -28.06 -26.85 19.80
C ASN A 70 -27.27 -25.67 20.39
N TYR A 71 -27.91 -24.94 21.31
CA TYR A 71 -27.39 -23.79 22.06
C TYR A 71 -26.11 -24.03 22.89
N ASN A 72 -25.51 -25.22 22.79
CA ASN A 72 -24.31 -25.64 23.54
C ASN A 72 -23.07 -25.79 22.65
N SER A 73 -23.12 -25.34 21.40
CA SER A 73 -21.98 -25.45 20.49
C SER A 73 -21.06 -24.25 20.65
N TYR A 74 -19.78 -24.50 20.95
CA TYR A 74 -18.68 -23.52 21.07
C TYR A 74 -18.44 -22.63 19.83
N ASN A 75 -19.29 -22.68 18.81
CA ASN A 75 -19.18 -21.98 17.52
C ASN A 75 -20.36 -21.02 17.26
N GLY A 76 -21.16 -20.72 18.29
CA GLY A 76 -22.21 -19.71 18.26
C GLY A 76 -21.67 -18.29 18.47
N LEU A 77 -22.51 -17.28 18.27
CA LEU A 77 -22.18 -15.89 18.60
C LEU A 77 -21.82 -15.80 20.10
N PRO A 78 -20.62 -15.28 20.48
CA PRO A 78 -20.25 -15.13 21.88
C PRO A 78 -21.08 -13.99 22.49
N VAL A 79 -22.23 -14.34 23.08
CA VAL A 79 -23.08 -13.40 23.81
C VAL A 79 -22.92 -13.63 25.30
N GLN A 80 -22.56 -12.58 26.04
CA GLN A 80 -22.60 -12.61 27.50
C GLN A 80 -23.99 -12.18 27.97
N ILE A 81 -24.76 -13.12 28.53
CA ILE A 81 -26.08 -12.82 29.10
C ILE A 81 -25.89 -12.41 30.57
N TYR A 82 -26.08 -11.12 30.85
CA TYR A 82 -26.14 -10.62 32.22
C TYR A 82 -27.56 -10.82 32.76
N HIS A 83 -27.71 -11.66 33.78
CA HIS A 83 -28.97 -11.84 34.49
C HIS A 83 -29.10 -10.73 35.53
N ASN A 84 -30.19 -9.97 35.45
CA ASN A 84 -30.51 -8.98 36.46
C ASN A 84 -31.43 -9.65 37.50
N TYR A 85 -30.92 -9.89 38.70
CA TYR A 85 -31.64 -10.60 39.78
C TYR A 85 -32.48 -9.66 40.67
N ASP A 86 -32.58 -8.38 40.31
CA ASP A 86 -33.30 -7.36 41.08
C ASP A 86 -34.81 -7.26 40.71
N LYS A 87 -35.42 -8.38 40.30
CA LYS A 87 -36.87 -8.48 40.05
C LYS A 87 -37.44 -9.82 40.47
#